data_AF-G0LYY3-F1
#
_entry.id   AF-G0LYY3-F1
#
_cell.length_a   1.000
_cell.length_b   1.000
_cell.length_c   1.000
_cell.angle_alpha   90.00
_cell.angle_beta   90.00
_cell.angle_gamma   90.00
#
_symmetry.space_group_name_H-M   'P 1'
#
loop_
_entity.id
_entity.type
_entity.pdbx_description
1 polymer ?
#
loop_
_entity_poly.entity_id
_entity_poly.type
_entity_poly.pdbx_seq_one_letter_code
_entity_poly.pdbx_strand_id
1 'polypeptide(L)'
;MANNSFGLALGFFVILLLWIYQRVRMPKMRSLAGYMSRRAIQNEKTWRFAQRFYSMVGIEIFSILLIGALAGGLFQIALLQSFKFQAIALAVGLIVQNMATEHELKLQFPKQSQS
;
A
#
# COMPACT_ATOMS: atom_id res chain seq x y z
N MET A 1 -19.45 -27.02 13.10
CA MET A 1 -18.61 -26.67 11.93
C MET A 1 -17.85 -25.41 12.28
N ALA A 2 -16.51 -25.47 12.38
CA ALA A 2 -15.72 -24.27 12.60
C ALA A 2 -15.75 -23.44 11.31
N ASN A 3 -16.49 -22.34 11.32
CA ASN A 3 -16.39 -21.34 10.26
C ASN A 3 -15.00 -20.70 10.39
N ASN A 4 -14.01 -21.23 9.65
CA ASN A 4 -12.72 -20.58 9.50
C ASN A 4 -12.96 -19.27 8.73
N SER A 5 -13.19 -18.19 9.47
CA SER A 5 -13.38 -16.87 8.90
C SER A 5 -12.02 -16.27 8.55
N PHE A 6 -11.69 -16.26 7.27
CA PHE A 6 -10.47 -15.63 6.76
C PHE A 6 -10.54 -14.09 6.71
N GLY A 7 -11.62 -13.49 7.23
CA GLY A 7 -11.82 -12.05 7.30
C GLY A 7 -11.66 -11.37 5.94
N LEU A 8 -10.79 -10.35 5.87
CA LEU A 8 -10.45 -9.55 4.70
C LEU A 8 -9.38 -10.17 3.79
N ALA A 9 -8.95 -11.42 4.01
CA ALA A 9 -7.87 -12.05 3.24
C ALA A 9 -8.08 -11.95 1.72
N LEU A 10 -9.30 -12.24 1.23
CA LEU A 10 -9.62 -12.14 -0.19
C LEU A 10 -9.53 -10.69 -0.70
N GLY A 11 -9.95 -9.72 0.11
CA GLY A 11 -9.82 -8.30 -0.20
C GLY A 11 -8.34 -7.87 -0.29
N PHE A 12 -7.51 -8.30 0.66
CA PHE A 12 -6.07 -8.06 0.63
C PHE A 12 -5.41 -8.69 -0.60
N PHE A 13 -5.82 -9.91 -0.97
CA PHE A 13 -5.31 -10.57 -2.17
C PHE A 13 -5.67 -9.81 -3.46
N VAL A 14 -6.92 -9.38 -3.62
CA VAL A 14 -7.35 -8.60 -4.79
C VAL A 14 -6.58 -7.27 -4.87
N ILE A 15 -6.44 -6.55 -3.76
CA ILE A 15 -5.70 -5.28 -3.73
C ILE A 15 -4.20 -5.52 -4.00
N LEU A 16 -3.63 -6.60 -3.49
CA LEU A 16 -2.25 -6.99 -3.78
C LEU A 16 -2.03 -7.21 -5.28
N LEU A 17 -2.95 -7.92 -5.95
CA LEU A 17 -2.89 -8.10 -7.40
C LEU A 17 -2.97 -6.76 -8.15
N LEU A 18 -3.83 -5.84 -7.69
CA LEU A 18 -3.90 -4.49 -8.26
C LEU A 18 -2.58 -3.74 -8.08
N TRP A 19 -1.92 -3.85 -6.93
CA TRP A 19 -0.61 -3.22 -6.69
C TRP A 19 0.49 -3.81 -7.58
N ILE A 20 0.54 -5.14 -7.70
CA ILE A 20 1.48 -5.82 -8.60
C ILE A 20 1.22 -5.39 -10.04
N TYR A 21 -0.04 -5.37 -10.46
CA TYR A 21 -0.42 -4.92 -11.79
C TYR A 21 0.01 -3.47 -12.03
N GLN A 22 -0.23 -2.55 -11.10
CA GLN A 22 0.20 -1.14 -11.22
C GLN A 22 1.71 -0.97 -11.26
N ARG A 23 2.47 -1.84 -10.58
CA ARG A 23 3.94 -1.83 -10.64
C ARG A 23 4.45 -2.19 -12.04
N VAL A 24 3.80 -3.14 -12.71
CA VAL A 24 4.13 -3.56 -14.08
C VAL A 24 3.58 -2.58 -15.11
N ARG A 25 2.28 -2.28 -15.04
CA ARG A 25 1.55 -1.33 -15.87
C ARG A 25 1.38 -0.03 -15.09
N MET A 26 2.44 0.77 -15.09
CA MET A 26 2.42 2.09 -14.48
C MET A 26 1.20 2.89 -14.94
N PRO A 27 0.43 3.49 -14.01
CA PRO A 27 -0.64 4.40 -14.36
C PRO A 27 -0.12 5.59 -15.17
N LYS A 28 -0.98 6.41 -15.76
CA LYS A 28 -0.51 7.67 -16.38
C LYS A 28 -0.30 8.72 -15.28
N MET A 29 0.65 9.65 -15.51
CA MET A 29 0.82 10.83 -14.66
C MET A 29 -0.51 11.57 -14.50
N ARG A 30 -0.85 11.94 -13.25
CA ARG A 30 -2.14 12.57 -12.86
C ARG A 30 -3.39 11.70 -13.05
N SER A 31 -3.26 10.39 -13.20
CA SER A 31 -4.43 9.50 -13.14
C SER A 31 -4.88 9.29 -11.69
N LEU A 32 -6.19 9.07 -11.50
CA LEU A 32 -6.80 8.80 -10.19
C LEU A 32 -6.22 7.55 -9.49
N ALA A 33 -5.73 6.59 -10.27
CA ALA A 33 -5.10 5.38 -9.77
C ALA A 33 -3.64 5.59 -9.33
N GLY A 34 -3.05 6.76 -9.60
CA GLY A 34 -1.66 7.08 -9.25
C GLY A 34 -1.54 7.84 -7.93
N TYR A 35 -0.33 7.84 -7.37
CA TYR A 35 -0.01 8.65 -6.20
C TYR A 35 -0.02 10.14 -6.55
N MET A 36 -0.86 10.91 -5.85
CA MET A 36 -1.11 12.32 -6.14
C MET A 36 -0.66 13.24 -5.00
N SER A 37 0.65 13.30 -4.73
CA SER A 37 1.26 14.36 -3.90
C SER A 37 1.63 15.57 -4.75
N ARG A 38 1.59 16.78 -4.16
CA ARG A 38 2.06 18.02 -4.79
C ARG A 38 3.49 17.90 -5.29
N ARG A 39 4.36 17.13 -4.63
CA ARG A 39 5.76 16.90 -5.05
C ARG A 39 5.85 15.88 -6.18
N ALA A 40 5.06 14.81 -6.12
CA ALA A 40 5.06 13.76 -7.11
C ALA A 40 4.61 14.26 -8.49
N ILE A 41 3.67 15.19 -8.56
CA ILE A 41 3.08 15.68 -9.82
C ILE A 41 3.91 16.80 -10.49
N GLN A 42 5.03 17.23 -9.89
CA GLN A 42 5.83 18.34 -10.45
C GLN A 42 6.46 17.97 -11.79
N ASN A 43 7.11 16.81 -11.85
CA ASN A 43 7.79 16.33 -13.05
C ASN A 43 7.51 14.84 -13.25
N GLU A 44 7.62 14.40 -14.50
CA GLU A 44 7.47 13.00 -14.88
C GLU A 44 8.45 12.07 -14.16
N LYS A 45 9.68 12.55 -13.89
CA LYS A 45 10.68 11.79 -13.12
C LYS A 45 10.26 11.55 -11.66
N THR A 46 9.78 12.60 -10.98
CA THR A 46 9.26 12.52 -9.61
C THR A 46 8.02 11.64 -9.54
N TRP A 47 7.14 11.75 -10.54
CA TRP A 47 5.93 10.95 -10.62
C TRP A 47 6.26 9.46 -10.79
N ARG A 48 7.14 9.11 -11.73
CA ARG A 48 7.59 7.73 -11.93
C ARG A 48 8.27 7.15 -10.69
N PHE A 49 9.11 7.94 -10.02
CA PHE A 49 9.74 7.53 -8.77
C PHE A 49 8.69 7.25 -7.69
N ALA A 50 7.79 8.21 -7.44
CA ALA A 50 6.74 8.10 -6.45
C ALA A 50 5.87 6.87 -6.71
N GLN A 51 5.46 6.64 -7.96
CA GLN A 51 4.59 5.53 -8.31
C GLN A 51 5.28 4.17 -8.13
N ARG A 52 6.58 4.05 -8.45
CA ARG A 52 7.36 2.82 -8.20
C ARG A 52 7.47 2.55 -6.71
N PHE A 53 7.83 3.57 -5.94
CA PHE A 53 8.00 3.43 -4.50
C PHE A 53 6.67 3.12 -3.81
N TYR A 54 5.62 3.87 -4.16
CA TYR A 54 4.27 3.69 -3.63
C TYR A 54 3.73 2.28 -3.90
N SER A 55 3.91 1.77 -5.12
CA SER A 55 3.48 0.41 -5.48
C SER A 55 4.33 -0.66 -4.80
N MET A 56 5.63 -0.45 -4.62
CA MET A 56 6.50 -1.37 -3.86
C MET A 56 6.05 -1.48 -2.40
N VAL A 57 5.90 -0.35 -1.71
CA VAL A 57 5.46 -0.33 -0.30
C VAL A 57 4.03 -0.89 -0.17
N GLY A 58 3.15 -0.61 -1.14
CA GLY A 58 1.83 -1.22 -1.21
C GLY A 58 1.89 -2.74 -1.28
N ILE A 59 2.72 -3.31 -2.17
CA ILE A 59 2.91 -4.76 -2.27
C ILE A 59 3.37 -5.36 -0.93
N GLU A 60 4.32 -4.72 -0.24
CA GLU A 60 4.83 -5.20 1.05
C GLU A 60 3.75 -5.21 2.12
N ILE A 61 3.04 -4.10 2.31
CA ILE A 61 1.98 -3.96 3.31
C ILE A 61 0.87 -4.97 3.07
N PHE A 62 0.36 -5.06 1.83
CA PHE A 62 -0.73 -5.97 1.51
C PHE A 62 -0.31 -7.45 1.58
N SER A 63 0.96 -7.76 1.33
CA SER A 63 1.50 -9.10 1.56
C SER A 63 1.53 -9.46 3.04
N ILE A 64 1.96 -8.54 3.92
CA ILE A 64 1.96 -8.75 5.37
C ILE A 64 0.51 -8.94 5.89
N LEU A 65 -0.42 -8.09 5.45
CA LEU A 65 -1.83 -8.19 5.82
C LEU A 65 -2.45 -9.52 5.35
N LEU A 66 -2.13 -9.95 4.13
CA LEU A 66 -2.60 -11.23 3.58
C LEU A 66 -2.05 -12.41 4.38
N ILE A 67 -0.74 -12.44 4.64
CA ILE A 67 -0.11 -13.50 5.44
C ILE A 67 -0.73 -13.54 6.85
N GLY A 68 -0.92 -12.38 7.48
CA GLY A 68 -1.55 -12.28 8.80
C GLY A 68 -2.98 -12.83 8.82
N ALA A 69 -3.78 -12.51 7.79
CA ALA A 69 -5.15 -13.01 7.67
C ALA A 69 -5.20 -14.53 7.40
N LEU A 70 -4.29 -15.05 6.55
CA LEU A 70 -4.18 -16.49 6.29
C LEU A 70 -3.73 -17.25 7.54
N ALA A 71 -2.69 -16.77 8.23
CA ALA A 71 -2.24 -17.36 9.49
C ALA A 71 -3.35 -17.32 10.56
N GLY A 72 -4.09 -16.21 10.66
CA GLY A 72 -5.26 -16.10 11.54
C GLY A 72 -6.34 -17.13 11.22
N GLY A 73 -6.64 -17.35 9.95
CA GLY A 73 -7.60 -18.37 9.50
C GLY A 73 -7.13 -19.80 9.76
N LEU A 74 -5.87 -20.11 9.46
CA LEU A 74 -5.29 -21.44 9.57
C LEU A 74 -5.08 -21.88 11.04
N PHE A 75 -4.58 -20.98 11.89
CA PHE A 75 -4.28 -21.25 13.31
C PHE A 75 -5.42 -20.84 14.25
N GLN A 76 -6.57 -20.40 13.72
CA GLN A 76 -7.74 -19.96 14.49
C GLN A 76 -7.43 -18.83 15.51
N ILE A 77 -6.57 -17.89 15.15
CA ILE A 77 -6.18 -16.78 16.03
C ILE A 77 -7.26 -15.68 15.95
N ALA A 78 -8.08 -15.59 17.01
CA ALA A 78 -9.25 -14.70 17.07
C ALA A 78 -8.94 -13.22 16.73
N LEU A 79 -7.81 -12.70 17.23
CA LEU A 79 -7.39 -11.32 16.94
C LEU A 79 -7.13 -11.09 15.45
N LEU A 80 -6.44 -12.02 14.79
CA LEU A 80 -6.06 -11.93 13.38
C LEU A 80 -7.25 -12.18 12.43
N GLN A 81 -8.29 -12.88 12.89
CA GLN A 81 -9.55 -13.03 12.15
C GLN A 81 -10.50 -11.83 12.32
N SER A 82 -10.29 -11.00 13.35
CA SER A 82 -11.15 -9.87 13.65
C SER A 82 -11.12 -8.83 12.54
N PHE A 83 -12.27 -8.59 11.92
CA PHE A 83 -12.45 -7.56 10.90
C PHE A 83 -12.00 -6.19 11.40
N LYS A 84 -12.32 -5.82 12.65
CA LYS A 84 -11.94 -4.52 13.22
C LYS A 84 -10.43 -4.37 13.30
N PHE A 85 -9.74 -5.42 13.74
CA PHE A 85 -8.29 -5.42 13.84
C PHE A 85 -7.64 -5.33 12.45
N GLN A 86 -8.11 -6.14 11.50
CA GLN A 86 -7.62 -6.11 10.11
C GLN A 86 -7.87 -4.75 9.44
N ALA A 87 -9.01 -4.10 9.70
CA ALA A 87 -9.32 -2.77 9.19
C ALA A 87 -8.40 -1.68 9.80
N ILE A 88 -8.10 -1.77 11.10
CA ILE A 88 -7.14 -0.88 11.76
C ILE A 88 -5.74 -1.10 11.17
N ALA A 89 -5.31 -2.35 11.02
CA ALA A 89 -4.01 -2.68 10.43
C ALA A 89 -3.89 -2.16 8.99
N LEU A 90 -4.97 -2.26 8.21
CA LEU A 90 -5.05 -1.67 6.88
C LEU A 90 -4.91 -0.14 6.93
N ALA A 91 -5.66 0.54 7.80
CA ALA A 91 -5.59 2.00 7.94
C ALA A 91 -4.18 2.48 8.30
N VAL A 92 -3.53 1.80 9.26
CA VAL A 92 -2.14 2.07 9.65
C VAL A 92 -1.20 1.83 8.46
N GLY A 93 -1.37 0.73 7.74
CA GLY A 93 -0.61 0.43 6.53
C GLY A 93 -0.69 1.56 5.50
N LEU A 94 -1.90 2.02 5.16
CA LEU A 94 -2.09 3.10 4.18
C LEU A 94 -1.45 4.43 4.63
N ILE A 95 -1.50 4.74 5.93
CA ILE A 95 -0.82 5.91 6.49
C ILE A 95 0.69 5.78 6.33
N VAL A 96 1.25 4.64 6.72
CA VAL A 96 2.69 4.34 6.59
C VAL A 96 3.13 4.39 5.14
N GLN A 97 2.36 3.83 4.22
CA GLN A 97 2.62 3.86 2.78
C GLN A 97 2.76 5.30 2.27
N ASN A 98 1.80 6.16 2.64
CA ASN A 98 1.82 7.58 2.27
C ASN A 98 2.99 8.33 2.89
N MET A 99 3.25 8.11 4.19
CA MET A 99 4.34 8.77 4.90
C MET A 99 5.71 8.37 4.37
N ALA A 100 5.95 7.07 4.17
CA ALA A 100 7.21 6.56 3.62
C ALA A 100 7.46 7.11 2.22
N THR A 101 6.43 7.14 1.37
CA THR A 101 6.55 7.64 -0.01
C THR A 101 6.84 9.13 -0.04
N GLU A 102 6.14 9.93 0.79
CA GLU A 102 6.42 11.36 0.87
C GLU A 102 7.81 11.61 1.46
N HIS A 103 8.21 10.88 2.51
CA HIS A 103 9.54 10.97 3.11
C HIS A 103 10.64 10.72 2.07
N GLU A 104 10.54 9.62 1.33
CA GLU A 104 11.51 9.26 0.30
C GLU A 104 11.53 10.27 -0.85
N LEU A 105 10.36 10.81 -1.23
CA LEU A 105 10.28 11.92 -2.18
C LEU A 105 11.01 13.17 -1.69
N LYS A 106 10.95 13.50 -0.38
CA LYS A 106 11.69 14.65 0.15
C LYS A 106 13.20 14.43 0.12
N LEU A 107 13.65 13.20 0.39
CA LEU A 107 15.06 12.84 0.39
C LEU A 107 15.66 12.89 -1.03
N GLN A 108 14.98 12.29 -2.00
CA GLN A 108 15.50 12.20 -3.37
C GLN A 108 15.27 13.47 -4.19
N PHE A 109 14.23 14.24 -3.87
CA PHE A 109 13.88 15.48 -4.55
C PHE A 109 13.71 16.61 -3.53
N PRO A 110 14.82 17.07 -2.89
CA PRO A 110 14.76 18.21 -2.01
C PRO A 110 14.25 19.42 -2.81
N LYS A 111 13.37 20.22 -2.20
CA LYS A 111 13.03 21.51 -2.78
C LYS A 111 14.32 22.33 -2.80
N GLN A 112 14.71 22.85 -3.96
CA GLN A 112 15.69 23.93 -3.99
C GLN A 112 15.13 25.05 -3.11
N SER A 113 15.76 25.29 -1.96
CA SER A 113 15.54 26.52 -1.23
C SER A 113 15.85 27.64 -2.21
N GLN A 114 14.86 28.47 -2.52
CA GLN A 114 15.10 29.74 -3.18
C GLN A 114 16.00 30.53 -2.23
N SER A 115 17.31 30.51 -2.52
CA SER A 115 18.30 31.45 -1.99
C SER A 115 18.12 32.78 -2.69
#